data_AF-I1BJC1-F1
#
_entry.id   AF-I1BJC1-F1
#
_cell.length_a   1.000
_cell.length_b   1.000
_cell.length_c   1.000
_cell.angle_alpha   90.00
_cell.angle_beta   90.00
_cell.angle_gamma   90.00
#
_symmetry.space_group_name_H-M   'P 1'
#
loop_
_entity.id
_entity.type
_entity.pdbx_description
1 polymer ?
#
loop_
_entity_poly.entity_id
_entity_poly.type
_entity_poly.pdbx_seq_one_letter_code
_entity_poly.pdbx_strand_id
1 'polypeptide(L)'
;MEIQDCGSPHIHMVLWTNKSVQELIEMNIVHTWFPEGFSSNNPIMHDLINRLQLHKCNDNYCKRSDLTKKCSFEYPKPYFPVTFLDSEHRYTYKRDVGDEYVNNYNPYLLVVFRTSMDI
;
A
#
# COMPACT_ATOMS: atom_id res chain seq x y z
N MET A 1 -2.10 -18.50 -12.62
CA MET A 1 -1.64 -17.17 -13.08
C MET A 1 -2.49 -16.83 -14.30
N GLU A 2 -3.40 -15.89 -14.16
CA GLU A 2 -4.18 -15.35 -15.28
C GLU A 2 -3.30 -14.33 -15.98
N ILE A 3 -3.03 -14.53 -17.27
CA ILE A 3 -2.26 -13.58 -18.08
C ILE A 3 -3.28 -12.72 -18.82
N GLN A 4 -3.40 -11.46 -18.43
CA GLN A 4 -4.22 -10.48 -19.13
C GLN A 4 -3.33 -9.64 -20.04
N ASP A 5 -3.74 -9.42 -21.28
CA ASP A 5 -2.99 -8.71 -22.32
C ASP A 5 -3.03 -7.16 -22.16
N CYS A 6 -3.15 -6.68 -20.91
CA CYS A 6 -3.44 -5.28 -20.58
C CYS A 6 -2.47 -4.65 -19.58
N GLY A 7 -1.24 -5.16 -19.46
CA GLY A 7 -0.17 -4.49 -18.71
C GLY A 7 0.77 -5.44 -17.96
N SER A 8 1.41 -4.92 -16.90
CA SER A 8 2.31 -5.68 -16.04
C SER A 8 1.59 -6.91 -15.44
N PRO A 9 2.27 -8.07 -15.30
CA PRO A 9 1.72 -9.23 -14.62
C PRO A 9 1.20 -8.85 -13.22
N HIS A 10 -0.06 -9.20 -12.93
CA HIS A 10 -0.68 -8.97 -11.64
C HIS A 10 -1.16 -10.30 -11.05
N ILE A 11 -1.12 -10.40 -9.73
CA ILE A 11 -1.49 -11.61 -8.99
C ILE A 11 -2.60 -11.22 -8.02
N HIS A 12 -3.73 -11.91 -8.12
CA HIS A 12 -4.79 -11.83 -7.10
C HIS A 12 -4.50 -12.87 -6.02
N MET A 13 -4.57 -12.45 -4.76
CA MET A 13 -4.39 -13.30 -3.59
C MET A 13 -5.60 -13.18 -2.68
N VAL A 14 -6.02 -14.30 -2.10
CA VAL A 14 -7.09 -14.30 -1.10
C VAL A 14 -6.64 -15.07 0.14
N LEU A 15 -6.80 -14.45 1.30
CA LEU A 15 -6.26 -14.90 2.59
C LEU A 15 -7.40 -15.16 3.57
N TRP A 16 -7.64 -16.42 3.91
CA TRP A 16 -8.70 -16.78 4.86
C TRP A 16 -8.19 -16.70 6.29
N THR A 17 -9.03 -16.16 7.17
CA THR A 17 -8.74 -16.02 8.59
C THR A 17 -10.02 -16.22 9.40
N ASN A 18 -9.87 -16.67 10.64
CA ASN A 18 -10.95 -16.70 11.62
C ASN A 18 -11.07 -15.40 12.41
N LYS A 19 -10.26 -14.39 12.08
CA LYS A 19 -10.26 -13.07 12.70
C LYS A 19 -11.32 -12.17 12.08
N SER A 20 -12.00 -11.41 12.94
CA SER A 20 -12.86 -10.31 12.52
C SER A 20 -12.04 -9.15 11.93
N VAL A 21 -12.69 -8.30 11.14
CA VAL A 21 -12.05 -7.08 10.60
C VAL A 21 -11.44 -6.22 11.70
N GLN A 22 -12.16 -6.06 12.82
CA GLN A 22 -11.70 -5.25 13.95
C GLN A 22 -10.39 -5.80 14.54
N GLU A 23 -10.30 -7.12 14.72
CA GLU A 23 -9.05 -7.75 15.17
C GLU A 23 -7.91 -7.53 14.16
N LEU A 24 -8.18 -7.58 12.85
CA LEU A 24 -7.16 -7.33 11.83
C LEU A 24 -6.65 -5.88 11.85
N ILE A 25 -7.55 -4.92 12.10
CA ILE A 25 -7.20 -3.51 12.30
C ILE A 25 -6.32 -3.36 13.55
N GLU A 26 -6.71 -3.96 14.67
CA GLU A 26 -5.96 -3.93 15.93
C GLU A 26 -4.57 -4.57 15.80
N MET A 27 -4.45 -5.62 14.99
CA MET A 27 -3.18 -6.26 14.65
C MET A 27 -2.29 -5.42 13.74
N ASN A 28 -2.78 -4.31 13.18
CA ASN A 28 -2.05 -3.42 12.25
C ASN A 28 -1.37 -4.19 11.10
N ILE A 29 -2.08 -5.14 10.48
CA ILE A 29 -1.47 -5.99 9.45
C ILE A 29 -1.27 -5.30 8.09
N VAL A 30 -1.95 -4.17 7.87
CA VAL A 30 -1.76 -3.32 6.69
C VAL A 30 -1.04 -2.07 7.13
N HIS A 31 0.13 -1.86 6.56
CA HIS A 31 0.97 -0.70 6.77
C HIS A 31 0.84 0.23 5.58
N THR A 32 0.93 1.53 5.87
CA THR A 32 1.15 2.56 4.86
C THR A 32 2.29 3.48 5.25
N TRP A 33 3.21 3.00 6.08
CA TRP A 33 4.32 3.77 6.63
C TRP A 33 5.60 2.94 6.62
N PHE A 34 6.72 3.60 6.88
CA PHE A 34 7.96 2.91 7.22
C PHE A 34 7.95 2.48 8.69
N PRO A 35 8.10 1.18 9.02
CA PRO A 35 8.11 0.74 10.42
C PRO A 35 9.23 1.43 11.22
N GLU A 36 8.87 2.04 12.37
CA GLU A 36 9.83 2.75 13.23
C GLU A 36 10.90 1.83 13.82
N GLY A 37 12.15 2.32 13.92
CA GLY A 37 13.27 1.59 14.55
C GLY A 37 14.12 0.71 13.62
N PHE A 38 13.95 0.81 12.30
CA PHE A 38 14.45 -0.21 11.37
C PHE A 38 15.31 0.26 10.21
N SER A 39 15.63 1.55 10.08
CA SER A 39 16.58 2.01 9.04
C SER A 39 18.01 1.45 9.25
N SER A 40 18.41 1.19 10.50
CA SER A 40 19.67 0.53 10.85
C SER A 40 19.53 -0.98 11.16
N ASN A 41 18.37 -1.45 11.65
CA ASN A 41 18.17 -2.85 12.09
C ASN A 41 17.43 -3.76 11.09
N ASN A 42 16.73 -3.22 10.08
CA ASN A 42 16.09 -4.03 9.04
C ASN A 42 16.18 -3.32 7.67
N PRO A 43 17.39 -3.26 7.09
CA PRO A 43 17.63 -2.60 5.81
C PRO A 43 16.82 -3.21 4.67
N ILE A 44 16.44 -4.49 4.78
CA ILE A 44 15.66 -5.21 3.76
C ILE A 44 14.25 -4.64 3.65
N MET A 45 13.55 -4.46 4.77
CA MET A 45 12.19 -3.91 4.74
C MET A 45 12.19 -2.49 4.16
N HIS A 46 13.11 -1.65 4.62
CA HIS A 46 13.23 -0.28 4.13
C HIS A 46 13.53 -0.23 2.63
N ASP A 47 14.45 -1.06 2.13
CA ASP A 47 14.71 -1.21 0.69
C ASP A 47 13.46 -1.66 -0.09
N LEU A 48 12.75 -2.68 0.43
CA LEU A 48 11.55 -3.19 -0.23
C LEU A 48 10.45 -2.14 -0.33
N ILE A 49 10.19 -1.39 0.73
CA ILE A 49 9.20 -0.30 0.71
C ILE A 49 9.61 0.76 -0.32
N ASN A 50 10.89 1.19 -0.27
CA ASN A 50 11.39 2.21 -1.19
C ASN A 50 11.28 1.83 -2.67
N ARG A 51 11.55 0.56 -2.99
CA ARG A 51 11.52 0.08 -4.37
C ARG A 51 10.14 -0.35 -4.86
N LEU A 52 9.29 -0.89 -3.98
CA LEU A 52 8.07 -1.60 -4.40
C LEU A 52 6.78 -0.94 -3.93
N GLN A 53 6.82 -0.16 -2.86
CA GLN A 53 5.62 0.42 -2.24
C GLN A 53 5.56 1.96 -2.33
N LEU A 54 6.65 2.64 -2.68
CA LEU A 54 6.59 4.09 -2.92
C LEU A 54 5.99 4.40 -4.28
N HIS A 55 4.82 5.05 -4.28
CA HIS A 55 4.21 5.60 -5.47
C HIS A 55 5.04 6.76 -6.02
N LYS A 56 5.38 6.66 -7.30
CA LYS A 56 5.96 7.75 -8.07
C LYS A 56 5.00 8.06 -9.21
N CYS A 57 4.47 9.28 -9.22
CA CYS A 57 3.58 9.71 -10.29
C CYS A 57 4.28 9.55 -11.64
N ASN A 58 3.62 8.85 -12.56
CA ASN A 58 4.03 8.73 -13.94
C ASN A 58 3.03 9.53 -14.79
N ASP A 59 3.55 10.54 -15.50
CA ASP A 59 2.71 11.47 -16.26
C ASP A 59 1.88 10.73 -17.33
N ASN A 60 2.41 9.68 -17.94
CA ASN A 60 1.70 8.92 -18.98
C ASN A 60 0.71 7.88 -18.40
N TYR A 61 0.91 7.43 -17.17
CA TYR A 61 0.07 6.40 -16.56
C TYR A 61 -0.98 7.00 -15.63
N CYS A 62 -0.57 7.51 -14.47
CA CYS A 62 -1.53 7.99 -13.46
C CYS A 62 -2.10 9.38 -13.79
N LYS A 63 -1.39 10.18 -14.61
CA LYS A 63 -1.92 11.47 -15.10
C LYS A 63 -2.44 11.42 -16.53
N ARG A 64 -2.27 10.30 -17.25
CA ARG A 64 -2.75 10.09 -18.62
C ARG A 64 -2.35 11.23 -19.59
N SER A 65 -1.09 11.64 -19.48
CA SER A 65 -0.44 12.71 -20.26
C SER A 65 -1.00 14.12 -20.04
N ASP A 66 -1.77 14.34 -18.98
CA ASP A 66 -2.21 15.67 -18.54
C ASP A 66 -1.49 16.08 -17.25
N LEU A 67 -0.49 16.95 -17.36
CA LEU A 67 0.34 17.39 -16.23
C LEU A 67 -0.44 18.21 -15.19
N THR A 68 -1.60 18.76 -15.57
CA THR A 68 -2.47 19.54 -14.67
C THR A 68 -3.41 18.64 -13.87
N LYS A 69 -3.56 17.38 -14.30
CA LYS A 69 -4.45 16.42 -13.67
C LYS A 69 -3.86 15.89 -12.37
N LYS A 70 -4.74 15.73 -11.36
CA LYS A 70 -4.41 14.97 -10.15
C LYS A 70 -4.11 13.51 -10.50
N CYS A 71 -3.25 12.88 -9.70
CA CYS A 71 -2.97 11.46 -9.83
C CYS A 71 -4.29 10.66 -9.78
N SER A 72 -4.50 9.76 -10.74
CA SER A 72 -5.70 8.91 -10.78
C SER A 72 -5.85 7.99 -9.57
N PHE A 73 -4.75 7.73 -8.86
CA PHE A 73 -4.73 6.98 -7.60
C PHE A 73 -4.80 7.89 -6.38
N GLU A 74 -5.04 9.19 -6.58
CA GLU A 74 -5.26 10.19 -5.53
C GLU A 74 -4.05 10.44 -4.62
N TYR A 75 -2.84 10.20 -5.11
CA TYR A 75 -1.62 10.62 -4.42
C TYR A 75 -1.40 12.14 -4.55
N PRO A 76 -0.87 12.82 -3.50
CA PRO A 76 -0.56 12.29 -2.16
C PRO A 76 -1.84 11.91 -1.39
N LYS A 77 -1.80 10.77 -0.70
CA LYS A 77 -2.93 10.32 0.12
C LYS A 77 -3.05 11.21 1.37
N PRO A 78 -4.29 11.52 1.82
CA PRO A 78 -4.52 12.35 3.00
C PRO A 78 -4.00 11.69 4.29
N TYR A 79 -3.62 12.53 5.25
CA TYR A 79 -3.29 12.11 6.62
C TYR A 79 -4.50 11.53 7.34
N PHE A 80 -4.30 10.41 8.03
CA PHE A 80 -5.30 9.79 8.90
C PHE A 80 -4.62 9.13 10.11
N PRO A 81 -4.98 9.46 11.36
CA PRO A 81 -4.26 8.96 12.53
C PRO A 81 -4.52 7.48 12.85
N VAL A 82 -5.62 6.90 12.34
CA VAL A 82 -6.08 5.55 12.68
C VAL A 82 -6.65 4.86 11.46
N THR A 83 -6.50 3.53 11.42
CA THR A 83 -7.21 2.68 10.45
C THR A 83 -8.62 2.41 10.96
N PHE A 84 -9.63 2.57 10.11
CA PHE A 84 -11.01 2.23 10.46
C PHE A 84 -11.83 1.78 9.24
N LEU A 85 -12.89 1.03 9.52
CA LEU A 85 -13.92 0.64 8.56
C LEU A 85 -15.17 1.49 8.81
N ASP A 86 -15.67 2.18 7.78
CA ASP A 86 -16.90 2.97 7.90
C ASP A 86 -18.17 2.10 7.76
N SER A 87 -19.33 2.73 7.97
CA SER A 87 -20.64 2.05 7.85
C SER A 87 -20.98 1.63 6.41
N GLU A 88 -20.27 2.16 5.41
CA GLU A 88 -20.40 1.80 4.00
C GLU A 88 -19.41 0.69 3.60
N HIS A 89 -18.74 0.08 4.58
CA HIS A 89 -17.71 -0.94 4.38
C HIS A 89 -16.49 -0.47 3.58
N ARG A 90 -16.15 0.83 3.65
CA ARG A 90 -14.91 1.38 3.08
C ARG A 90 -13.83 1.47 4.14
N TYR A 91 -12.62 1.06 3.77
CA TYR A 91 -11.45 1.17 4.61
C TYR A 91 -10.74 2.50 4.42
N THR A 92 -10.40 3.14 5.54
CA THR A 92 -9.42 4.24 5.58
C THR A 92 -8.25 3.77 6.43
N TYR A 93 -7.05 3.75 5.87
CA TYR A 93 -5.85 3.32 6.57
C TYR A 93 -5.18 4.48 7.30
N LYS A 94 -4.61 4.19 8.47
CA LYS A 94 -3.69 5.11 9.17
C LYS A 94 -2.56 5.51 8.25
N ARG A 95 -2.26 6.80 8.17
CA ARG A 95 -1.20 7.40 7.38
C ARG A 95 -0.70 8.66 8.07
N ASP A 96 0.59 8.67 8.40
CA ASP A 96 1.25 9.81 9.03
C ASP A 96 1.81 10.81 7.99
N VAL A 97 2.23 11.98 8.47
CA VAL A 97 2.89 12.99 7.63
C VAL A 97 4.25 12.46 7.16
N GLY A 98 4.52 12.53 5.86
CA GLY A 98 5.71 11.97 5.21
C GLY A 98 5.50 10.61 4.57
N ASP A 99 4.42 9.91 4.92
CA ASP A 99 4.07 8.61 4.36
C ASP A 99 3.03 8.72 3.23
N GLU A 100 2.75 9.91 2.71
CA GLU A 100 1.63 10.17 1.80
C GLU A 100 1.68 9.38 0.48
N TYR A 101 2.88 8.89 0.13
CA TYR A 101 3.17 8.17 -1.10
C TYR A 101 3.45 6.68 -0.89
N VAL A 102 3.37 6.16 0.33
CA VAL A 102 3.57 4.74 0.62
C VAL A 102 2.27 3.98 0.32
N ASN A 103 2.30 2.97 -0.53
CA ASN A 103 1.13 2.15 -0.82
C ASN A 103 0.70 1.31 0.39
N ASN A 104 -0.49 0.73 0.32
CA ASN A 104 -0.97 -0.18 1.35
C ASN A 104 -0.29 -1.55 1.17
N TYR A 105 0.41 -2.03 2.17
CA TYR A 105 1.13 -3.30 2.09
C TYR A 105 1.05 -4.09 3.40
N ASN A 106 1.17 -5.41 3.29
CA ASN A 106 1.42 -6.24 4.46
C ASN A 106 2.93 -6.51 4.58
N PRO A 107 3.58 -6.16 5.70
CA PRO A 107 5.03 -6.33 5.86
C PRO A 107 5.53 -7.76 5.62
N TYR A 108 4.81 -8.76 6.13
CA TYR A 108 5.19 -10.16 5.96
C TYR A 108 5.11 -10.57 4.49
N LEU A 109 3.99 -10.27 3.81
CA LEU A 109 3.83 -10.60 2.40
C LEU A 109 4.84 -9.85 1.53
N LEU A 110 5.19 -8.60 1.84
CA LEU A 110 6.18 -7.85 1.09
C LEU A 110 7.56 -8.52 1.12
N VAL A 111 7.96 -9.05 2.28
CA VAL A 111 9.23 -9.77 2.42
C VAL A 111 9.22 -11.11 1.69
N VAL A 112 8.09 -11.83 1.75
CA VAL A 112 7.94 -13.16 1.13
C VAL A 112 7.85 -13.07 -0.40
N PHE A 113 6.98 -12.21 -0.92
CA PHE A 113 6.69 -12.13 -2.36
C PHE A 113 7.59 -11.15 -3.11
N ARG A 114 8.14 -10.13 -2.42
CA ARG A 114 9.03 -9.12 -3.01
C ARG A 114 8.47 -8.47 -4.28
N THR A 115 7.15 -8.22 -4.27
CA THR A 115 6.43 -7.55 -5.35
C THR A 115 5.70 -6.33 -4.81
N SER A 116 5.41 -5.38 -5.71
CA SER A 116 4.45 -4.32 -5.40
C SER A 116 3.10 -4.94 -5.09
N MET A 117 2.37 -4.39 -4.12
CA MET A 117 1.05 -4.85 -3.71
C MET A 117 0.19 -3.64 -3.33
N ASP A 118 -1.11 -3.81 -3.44
CA ASP A 118 -2.12 -2.89 -2.92
C ASP A 118 -3.16 -3.78 -2.23
N ILE A 119 -3.25 -3.67 -0.90
CA ILE A 119 -4.08 -4.51 -0.02
C ILE A 119 -5.10 -3.66 0.71
#